data_AF-A0A399ENE9-F1
#
_entry.id   AF-A0A399ENE9-F1
#
_cell.length_a   1.000
_cell.length_b   1.000
_cell.length_c   1.000
_cell.angle_alpha   90.00
_cell.angle_beta   90.00
_cell.angle_gamma   90.00
#
_symmetry.space_group_name_H-M   'P 1'
#
loop_
_entity.id
_entity.type
_entity.pdbx_description
1 polymer ?
#
loop_
_entity_poly.entity_id
_entity_poly.type
_entity_poly.pdbx_seq_one_letter_code
_entity_poly.pdbx_strand_id
1 'polypeptide(L)'
;MTRTGFQKVLLLRSPDQRKTDTWTELFRAVSEVCPEVIEDLKARVFPLYRRLNWAGLGGADYDNLEGWAEAIRSDLLHTDCDGAILELYDKLMAWGKRWWLHHREAYEQAFWAFRAWEHAPEPEDDWPLLGRGDFFRVLNAAFRLEVSEWNPHLESESEFRLRVEAEYREALERYISFVRQRAEAEGLREEARRPNLGEHMVWLVLRQCKGWGYAQIRDFLDLEAGRSAVRDAQEALARELGLALRPTPRGRPKE
;
A
#
# COMPACT_ATOMS: atom_id res chain seq x y z
N MET A 1 2.15 -15.69 -38.22
CA MET A 1 2.56 -15.63 -36.80
C MET A 1 2.99 -14.21 -36.47
N THR A 2 2.03 -13.35 -36.13
CA THR A 2 2.28 -11.98 -35.67
C THR A 2 2.68 -12.04 -34.19
N ARG A 3 3.93 -11.66 -33.88
CA ARG A 3 4.37 -11.40 -32.52
C ARG A 3 3.59 -10.19 -32.01
N THR A 4 2.53 -10.41 -31.24
CA THR A 4 1.91 -9.39 -30.42
C THR A 4 2.93 -9.00 -29.36
N GLY A 5 3.70 -7.94 -29.63
CA GLY A 5 4.58 -7.35 -28.64
C GLY A 5 3.70 -6.87 -27.49
N PHE A 6 3.78 -7.53 -26.34
CA PHE A 6 3.18 -7.03 -25.11
C PHE A 6 3.78 -5.65 -24.84
N GLN A 7 3.00 -4.60 -25.08
CA GLN A 7 3.37 -3.26 -24.67
C GLN A 7 3.57 -3.29 -23.15
N LYS A 8 4.79 -2.95 -22.74
CA LYS A 8 5.15 -2.82 -21.34
C LYS A 8 4.26 -1.72 -20.75
N VAL A 9 3.26 -2.10 -19.96
CA VAL A 9 2.41 -1.13 -19.25
C VAL A 9 3.27 -0.46 -18.19
N LEU A 10 3.58 0.82 -18.39
CA LEU A 10 4.32 1.66 -17.47
C LEU A 10 3.33 2.46 -16.63
N LEU A 11 3.56 2.52 -15.32
CA LEU A 11 2.76 3.30 -14.39
C LEU A 11 3.59 4.50 -13.93
N LEU A 12 2.99 5.68 -13.88
CA LEU A 12 3.62 6.88 -13.33
C LEU A 12 3.40 6.89 -11.81
N ARG A 13 4.49 6.86 -11.04
CA ARG A 13 4.46 6.84 -9.56
C ARG A 13 5.56 7.72 -8.98
N SER A 14 5.30 8.39 -7.86
CA SER A 14 6.36 8.97 -7.04
C SER A 14 7.04 7.87 -6.20
N PRO A 15 8.27 8.08 -5.73
CA PRO A 15 8.94 7.15 -4.80
C PRO A 15 8.11 6.88 -3.54
N ASP A 16 7.47 7.91 -2.99
CA ASP A 16 6.62 7.79 -1.80
C ASP A 16 5.36 6.96 -2.10
N GLN A 17 4.72 7.20 -3.25
CA GLN A 17 3.57 6.41 -3.71
C GLN A 17 3.93 4.93 -3.86
N ARG A 18 5.09 4.65 -4.44
CA ARG A 18 5.57 3.28 -4.58
C ARG A 18 5.71 2.61 -3.22
N LYS A 19 6.34 3.28 -2.25
CA LYS A 19 6.54 2.73 -0.91
C LYS A 19 5.19 2.47 -0.22
N THR A 20 4.25 3.40 -0.30
CA THR A 20 2.89 3.26 0.24
C THR A 20 2.14 2.09 -0.39
N ASP A 21 2.18 1.95 -1.72
CA ASP A 21 1.57 0.82 -2.41
C ASP A 21 2.20 -0.51 -1.95
N THR A 22 3.53 -0.55 -1.79
CA THR A 22 4.25 -1.73 -1.32
C THR A 22 3.87 -2.10 0.12
N TRP A 23 3.68 -1.13 1.02
CA TRP A 23 3.13 -1.36 2.36
C TRP A 23 1.68 -1.87 2.32
N THR A 24 0.87 -1.34 1.41
CA THR A 24 -0.54 -1.76 1.25
C THR A 24 -0.61 -3.23 0.82
N GLU A 25 0.22 -3.63 -0.14
CA GLU A 25 0.31 -5.04 -0.58
C GLU A 25 0.87 -5.95 0.52
N LEU A 26 1.77 -5.46 1.38
CA LEU A 26 2.23 -6.21 2.55
C LEU A 26 1.06 -6.53 3.49
N PHE A 27 0.25 -5.52 3.86
CA PHE A 27 -0.87 -5.72 4.79
C PHE A 27 -2.05 -6.50 4.19
N ARG A 28 -2.23 -6.43 2.86
CA ARG A 28 -3.10 -7.38 2.15
C ARG A 28 -2.61 -8.81 2.36
N ALA A 29 -1.33 -9.09 2.10
CA ALA A 29 -0.75 -10.42 2.31
C ALA A 29 -0.81 -10.86 3.79
N VAL A 30 -0.66 -9.94 4.75
CA VAL A 30 -0.87 -10.25 6.18
C VAL A 30 -2.29 -10.75 6.42
N SER A 31 -3.31 -10.09 5.87
CA SER A 31 -4.71 -10.50 6.02
C SER A 31 -4.95 -11.90 5.44
N GLU A 32 -4.36 -12.17 4.27
CA GLU A 32 -4.57 -13.43 3.55
C GLU A 32 -3.89 -14.65 4.22
N VAL A 33 -2.64 -14.52 4.67
CA VAL A 33 -1.84 -15.68 5.12
C VAL A 33 -1.47 -15.67 6.60
N CYS A 34 -1.67 -14.57 7.30
CA CYS A 34 -1.38 -14.41 8.73
C CYS A 34 -2.46 -13.58 9.44
N PRO A 35 -3.77 -13.94 9.33
CA PRO A 35 -4.86 -13.15 9.92
C PRO A 35 -4.71 -13.00 11.44
N GLU A 36 -4.02 -13.94 12.11
CA GLU A 36 -3.77 -13.86 13.55
C GLU A 36 -2.94 -12.62 13.96
N VAL A 37 -2.20 -12.00 13.03
CA VAL A 37 -1.48 -10.73 13.25
C VAL A 37 -2.48 -9.59 13.48
N ILE A 38 -3.57 -9.60 12.72
CA ILE A 38 -4.66 -8.62 12.77
C ILE A 38 -5.52 -8.88 14.00
N GLU A 39 -5.86 -10.15 14.26
CA GLU A 39 -6.58 -10.56 15.46
C GLU A 39 -5.83 -10.11 16.74
N ASP A 40 -4.51 -10.30 16.78
CA ASP A 40 -3.68 -9.88 17.91
C ASP A 40 -3.68 -8.35 18.09
N LEU A 41 -3.65 -7.60 16.98
CA LEU A 41 -3.74 -6.14 16.98
C LEU A 41 -5.12 -5.67 17.48
N LYS A 42 -6.20 -6.24 16.95
CA LYS A 42 -7.60 -5.99 17.35
C LYS A 42 -7.87 -6.35 18.81
N ALA A 43 -7.25 -7.42 19.32
CA ALA A 43 -7.48 -7.90 20.68
C ALA A 43 -6.67 -7.12 21.72
N ARG A 44 -5.43 -6.74 21.41
CA ARG A 44 -4.48 -6.19 22.41
C ARG A 44 -4.29 -4.69 22.36
N VAL A 45 -4.46 -4.07 21.20
CA VAL A 45 -4.07 -2.67 20.96
C VAL A 45 -5.29 -1.82 20.66
N PHE A 46 -6.16 -2.26 19.75
CA PHE A 46 -7.36 -1.52 19.37
C PHE A 46 -8.30 -1.12 20.54
N PRO A 47 -8.53 -1.95 21.57
CA PRO A 47 -9.39 -1.54 22.69
C PRO A 47 -8.81 -0.37 23.48
N LEU A 48 -7.48 -0.24 23.53
CA LEU A 48 -6.80 0.90 24.17
C LEU A 48 -7.01 2.18 23.35
N TYR A 49 -6.82 2.08 22.03
CA TYR A 49 -7.10 3.17 21.10
C TYR A 49 -8.54 3.68 21.24
N ARG A 50 -9.53 2.78 21.23
CA ARG A 50 -10.95 3.15 21.34
C ARG A 50 -11.27 3.86 22.66
N ARG A 51 -10.68 3.41 23.78
CA ARG A 51 -10.84 4.08 25.08
C ARG A 51 -10.31 5.51 25.05
N LEU A 52 -9.15 5.73 24.43
CA LEU A 52 -8.52 7.05 24.31
C LEU A 52 -9.31 7.97 23.37
N ASN A 53 -9.80 7.45 22.25
CA ASN A 53 -10.59 8.25 21.31
C ASN A 53 -11.93 8.70 21.93
N TRP A 54 -12.66 7.79 22.60
CA TRP A 54 -13.90 8.12 23.29
C TRP A 54 -13.73 9.10 24.45
N ALA A 55 -12.56 9.15 25.08
CA ALA A 55 -12.25 10.13 26.11
C ALA A 55 -12.05 11.56 25.56
N GLY A 56 -12.19 11.77 24.24
CA GLY A 56 -11.93 13.06 23.59
C GLY A 56 -10.45 13.41 23.52
N LEU A 57 -9.57 12.49 23.92
CA LEU A 57 -8.12 12.64 23.89
C LEU A 57 -7.54 12.34 22.51
N GLY A 58 -8.35 11.79 21.58
CA GLY A 58 -7.99 11.52 20.18
C GLY A 58 -8.23 12.68 19.22
N GLY A 59 -8.47 13.91 19.72
CA GLY A 59 -8.82 15.06 18.91
C GLY A 59 -7.71 15.52 17.95
N ALA A 60 -8.01 15.43 16.65
CA ALA A 60 -7.51 16.16 15.47
C ALA A 60 -5.99 16.35 15.18
N ASP A 61 -5.09 16.29 16.16
CA ASP A 61 -3.65 16.51 15.96
C ASP A 61 -2.79 15.24 16.17
N TYR A 62 -3.42 14.12 16.55
CA TYR A 62 -2.76 12.83 16.76
C TYR A 62 -2.95 11.89 15.57
N ASP A 63 -2.92 12.46 14.37
CA ASP A 63 -3.28 11.80 13.11
C ASP A 63 -2.21 10.83 12.58
N ASN A 64 -1.05 10.79 13.23
CA ASN A 64 0.05 9.90 12.89
C ASN A 64 0.95 9.62 14.11
N LEU A 65 1.90 8.70 13.95
CA LEU A 65 2.86 8.32 14.99
C LEU A 65 3.67 9.52 15.53
N GLU A 66 3.93 10.54 14.70
CA GLU A 66 4.67 11.74 15.09
C GLU A 66 3.87 12.64 16.02
N GLY A 67 2.59 12.88 15.72
CA GLY A 67 1.69 13.61 16.61
C GLY A 67 1.59 12.96 17.98
N TRP A 68 1.54 11.62 18.03
CA TRP A 68 1.59 10.87 19.31
C TRP A 68 2.94 10.97 20.01
N ALA A 69 4.04 10.84 19.27
CA ALA A 69 5.39 10.95 19.83
C ALA A 69 5.67 12.37 20.34
N GLU A 70 5.06 13.39 19.75
CA GLU A 70 5.11 14.78 20.19
C GLU A 70 4.22 15.01 21.42
N ALA A 71 3.02 14.43 21.45
CA ALA A 71 2.17 14.37 22.64
C ALA A 71 2.95 13.84 23.85
N ILE A 72 3.61 12.69 23.69
CA ILE A 72 4.42 12.02 24.72
C ILE A 72 5.62 12.88 25.15
N ARG A 73 6.23 13.64 24.23
CA ARG A 73 7.45 14.42 24.47
C ARG A 73 7.19 15.83 25.04
N SER A 74 6.00 16.39 24.86
CA SER A 74 5.77 17.83 25.03
C SER A 74 5.56 18.31 26.48
N ASP A 75 5.70 17.49 27.52
CA ASP A 75 5.45 17.85 28.94
C ASP A 75 4.06 18.48 29.23
N LEU A 76 3.16 18.57 28.22
CA LEU A 76 1.76 19.00 28.33
C LEU A 76 0.85 17.91 28.94
N LEU A 77 1.45 16.80 29.31
CA LEU A 77 0.85 15.60 29.86
C LEU A 77 1.10 15.60 31.38
N HIS A 78 0.11 16.09 32.14
CA HIS A 78 0.11 16.17 33.60
C HIS A 78 -1.10 15.44 34.21
N THR A 79 -1.65 14.43 33.54
CA THR A 79 -2.92 13.77 33.95
C THR A 79 -2.88 12.25 33.76
N ASP A 80 -3.85 11.52 34.32
CA ASP A 80 -4.00 10.05 34.13
C ASP A 80 -4.05 9.60 32.65
N CYS A 81 -4.26 10.53 31.72
CA CYS A 81 -4.18 10.34 30.27
C CYS A 81 -2.79 9.86 29.80
N ASP A 82 -1.73 10.24 30.51
CA ASP A 82 -0.33 9.99 30.14
C ASP A 82 -0.01 8.49 30.18
N GLY A 83 -0.51 7.81 31.23
CA GLY A 83 -0.31 6.37 31.40
C GLY A 83 -1.02 5.55 30.33
N ALA A 84 -2.22 5.95 29.91
CA ALA A 84 -2.98 5.24 28.89
C ALA A 84 -2.40 5.41 27.47
N ILE A 85 -1.88 6.62 27.16
CA ILE A 85 -1.18 6.90 25.90
C ILE A 85 0.12 6.08 25.81
N LEU A 86 0.91 6.08 26.89
CA LEU A 86 2.14 5.28 26.97
C LEU A 86 1.83 3.77 26.90
N GLU A 87 0.76 3.31 27.55
CA GLU A 87 0.32 1.91 27.46
C GLU A 87 -0.02 1.53 26.01
N LEU A 88 -0.78 2.35 25.28
CA LEU A 88 -1.09 2.10 23.88
C LEU A 88 0.19 2.04 23.03
N TYR A 89 1.10 3.00 23.21
CA TYR A 89 2.38 3.04 22.50
C TYR A 89 3.19 1.76 22.74
N ASP A 90 3.38 1.38 24.00
CA ASP A 90 4.14 0.18 24.38
C ASP A 90 3.51 -1.10 23.80
N LYS A 91 2.18 -1.20 23.81
CA LYS A 91 1.45 -2.35 23.25
C LYS A 91 1.57 -2.41 21.74
N LEU A 92 1.52 -1.28 21.05
CA LEU A 92 1.73 -1.21 19.60
C LEU A 92 3.17 -1.58 19.22
N MET A 93 4.16 -1.06 19.95
CA MET A 93 5.57 -1.42 19.76
C MET A 93 5.82 -2.90 20.05
N ALA A 94 5.21 -3.45 21.10
CA ALA A 94 5.29 -4.87 21.44
C ALA A 94 4.65 -5.75 20.36
N TRP A 95 3.51 -5.35 19.81
CA TRP A 95 2.87 -6.01 18.66
C TRP A 95 3.80 -6.02 17.44
N GLY A 96 4.36 -4.87 17.04
CA GLY A 96 5.28 -4.80 15.90
C GLY A 96 6.53 -5.65 16.10
N LYS A 97 7.09 -5.68 17.31
CA LYS A 97 8.22 -6.55 17.65
C LYS A 97 7.84 -8.03 17.56
N ARG A 98 6.68 -8.43 18.10
CA ARG A 98 6.18 -9.81 18.09
C ARG A 98 6.07 -10.36 16.67
N TRP A 99 5.56 -9.56 15.74
CA TRP A 99 5.30 -9.96 14.36
C TRP A 99 6.40 -9.58 13.37
N TRP A 100 7.53 -9.05 13.84
CA TRP A 100 8.63 -8.56 13.00
C TRP A 100 8.20 -7.47 11.99
N LEU A 101 7.25 -6.64 12.40
CA LEU A 101 6.76 -5.46 11.69
C LEU A 101 7.14 -4.16 12.42
N HIS A 102 8.27 -4.15 13.13
CA HIS A 102 8.71 -2.98 13.91
C HIS A 102 9.27 -1.88 12.99
N HIS A 103 8.38 -1.14 12.35
CA HIS A 103 8.72 -0.05 11.44
C HIS A 103 7.69 1.06 11.58
N ARG A 104 8.10 2.32 11.40
CA ARG A 104 7.23 3.49 11.55
C ARG A 104 5.94 3.34 10.72
N GLU A 105 6.08 3.04 9.44
CA GLU A 105 4.97 2.89 8.49
C GLU A 105 4.03 1.74 8.88
N ALA A 106 4.52 0.67 9.49
CA ALA A 106 3.66 -0.40 9.98
C ALA A 106 2.76 0.08 11.13
N TYR A 107 3.28 0.93 12.00
CA TYR A 107 2.52 1.56 13.07
C TYR A 107 1.54 2.59 12.54
N GLU A 108 1.94 3.42 11.57
CA GLU A 108 1.03 4.36 10.89
C GLU A 108 -0.13 3.63 10.23
N GLN A 109 0.14 2.53 9.51
CA GLN A 109 -0.90 1.69 8.93
C GLN A 109 -1.83 1.09 10.00
N ALA A 110 -1.31 0.70 11.17
CA ALA A 110 -2.14 0.22 12.27
C ALA A 110 -3.10 1.30 12.79
N PHE A 111 -2.64 2.56 12.90
CA PHE A 111 -3.50 3.69 13.26
C PHE A 111 -4.60 3.95 12.24
N TRP A 112 -4.25 3.91 10.96
CA TRP A 112 -5.23 3.98 9.87
C TRP A 112 -6.27 2.85 9.98
N ALA A 113 -5.82 1.64 10.33
CA ALA A 113 -6.72 0.51 10.55
C ALA A 113 -7.66 0.72 11.75
N PHE A 114 -7.16 1.28 12.86
CA PHE A 114 -8.00 1.60 14.01
C PHE A 114 -9.13 2.57 13.68
N ARG A 115 -8.84 3.63 12.91
CA ARG A 115 -9.88 4.58 12.47
C ARG A 115 -10.95 3.91 11.64
N ALA A 116 -10.52 3.09 10.68
CA ALA A 116 -11.45 2.36 9.83
C ALA A 116 -12.33 1.39 10.63
N TRP A 117 -11.74 0.63 11.57
CA TRP A 117 -12.49 -0.27 12.46
C TRP A 117 -13.40 0.46 13.45
N GLU A 118 -13.10 1.70 13.81
CA GLU A 118 -14.00 2.49 14.67
C GLU A 118 -15.24 2.98 13.91
N HIS A 119 -15.05 3.44 12.67
CA HIS A 119 -16.15 3.90 11.81
C HIS A 119 -16.99 2.77 11.23
N ALA A 120 -16.39 1.59 11.07
CA ALA A 120 -17.04 0.36 10.64
C ALA A 120 -16.63 -0.76 11.61
N PRO A 121 -17.29 -0.88 12.78
CA PRO A 121 -16.98 -1.91 13.79
C PRO A 121 -17.26 -3.34 13.30
N GLU A 122 -17.99 -3.46 12.19
CA GLU A 122 -17.92 -4.63 11.31
C GLU A 122 -17.19 -4.20 10.03
N PRO A 123 -16.11 -4.90 9.66
CA PRO A 123 -16.24 -5.78 8.51
C PRO A 123 -15.37 -7.05 8.68
N GLU A 124 -15.35 -7.92 7.67
CA GLU A 124 -14.46 -9.08 7.50
C GLU A 124 -13.09 -8.92 8.20
N ASP A 125 -12.47 -10.02 8.67
CA ASP A 125 -11.22 -10.07 9.45
C ASP A 125 -9.95 -9.48 8.78
N ASP A 126 -10.14 -8.63 7.78
CA ASP A 126 -9.16 -8.04 6.91
C ASP A 126 -8.64 -6.69 7.39
N TRP A 127 -7.41 -6.39 6.95
CA TRP A 127 -6.83 -5.06 7.07
C TRP A 127 -7.59 -4.11 6.16
N PRO A 128 -8.09 -2.96 6.66
CA PRO A 128 -8.76 -1.99 5.84
C PRO A 128 -7.72 -1.42 4.86
N LEU A 129 -7.81 -1.87 3.62
CA LEU A 129 -7.00 -1.34 2.53
C LEU A 129 -7.56 0.04 2.19
N LEU A 130 -7.19 1.03 2.99
CA LEU A 130 -7.53 2.43 2.72
C LEU A 130 -6.77 2.87 1.47
N GLY A 131 -7.40 2.56 0.34
CA GLY A 131 -6.93 2.94 -0.96
C GLY A 131 -7.16 4.42 -1.20
N ARG A 132 -6.06 5.13 -1.43
CA ARG A 132 -5.96 6.06 -2.56
C ARG A 132 -6.88 7.29 -2.55
N GLY A 133 -7.27 7.82 -1.37
CA GLY A 133 -8.16 8.98 -1.29
C GLY A 133 -7.62 10.26 -1.96
N ASP A 134 -6.32 10.54 -1.81
CA ASP A 134 -5.83 11.89 -2.11
C ASP A 134 -5.10 12.05 -3.45
N PHE A 135 -4.48 10.99 -3.99
CA PHE A 135 -3.66 11.12 -5.20
C PHE A 135 -4.40 10.92 -6.53
N PHE A 136 -5.60 10.33 -6.54
CA PHE A 136 -6.41 10.25 -7.77
C PHE A 136 -6.82 11.63 -8.31
N ARG A 137 -6.69 12.71 -7.52
CA ARG A 137 -7.02 14.07 -7.97
C ARG A 137 -6.01 14.67 -8.94
N VAL A 138 -4.76 14.19 -8.94
CA VAL A 138 -3.68 14.78 -9.75
C VAL A 138 -3.84 14.51 -11.26
N LEU A 139 -4.35 13.34 -11.65
CA LEU A 139 -4.41 12.93 -13.06
C LEU A 139 -5.83 12.84 -13.64
N ASN A 140 -6.86 13.18 -12.88
CA ASN A 140 -8.26 13.18 -13.32
C ASN A 140 -8.64 14.40 -14.17
N ALA A 141 -7.75 14.88 -15.05
CA ALA A 141 -8.22 15.70 -16.16
C ALA A 141 -9.02 14.77 -17.07
N ALA A 142 -10.34 14.84 -17.04
CA ALA A 142 -11.17 14.02 -17.92
C ALA A 142 -10.79 14.30 -19.38
N PHE A 143 -10.41 13.28 -20.13
CA PHE A 143 -10.28 13.40 -21.58
C PHE A 143 -11.66 13.76 -22.16
N ARG A 144 -11.74 14.90 -22.83
CA ARG A 144 -12.94 15.37 -23.52
C ARG A 144 -12.60 15.60 -24.98
N LEU A 145 -13.39 15.03 -25.86
CA LEU A 145 -13.35 15.32 -27.29
C LEU A 145 -14.59 16.12 -27.61
N GLU A 146 -14.40 17.35 -28.09
CA GLU A 146 -15.45 18.16 -28.67
C GLU A 146 -15.37 18.00 -30.18
N VAL A 147 -16.39 17.38 -30.77
CA VAL A 147 -16.48 17.13 -32.21
C VAL A 147 -17.62 17.97 -32.77
N SER A 148 -17.36 18.71 -33.84
CA SER A 148 -18.40 19.45 -34.56
C SER A 148 -19.44 18.49 -35.15
N GLU A 149 -20.71 18.89 -35.16
CA GLU A 149 -21.81 18.10 -35.72
C GLU A 149 -21.57 17.78 -37.21
N TRP A 150 -22.00 16.58 -37.64
CA TRP A 150 -21.94 16.20 -39.05
C TRP A 150 -23.00 16.97 -39.84
N ASN A 151 -22.56 17.67 -40.89
CA ASN A 151 -23.46 18.29 -41.86
C ASN A 151 -23.37 17.57 -43.21
N PRO A 152 -24.39 16.75 -43.59
CA PRO A 152 -24.36 15.97 -44.84
C PRO A 152 -24.40 16.84 -46.11
N HIS A 153 -24.67 18.14 -45.98
CA HIS A 153 -24.62 19.09 -47.10
C HIS A 153 -23.21 19.67 -47.35
N LEU A 154 -22.28 19.53 -46.39
CA LEU A 154 -20.93 20.07 -46.46
C LEU A 154 -19.86 18.98 -46.61
N GLU A 155 -20.11 17.79 -46.06
CA GLU A 155 -19.17 16.66 -46.12
C GLU A 155 -19.92 15.31 -46.19
N SER A 156 -19.35 14.34 -46.87
CA SER A 156 -19.83 12.95 -46.85
C SER A 156 -19.57 12.29 -45.50
N GLU A 157 -20.27 11.19 -45.21
CA GLU A 157 -20.06 10.43 -43.96
C GLU A 157 -18.60 9.93 -43.82
N SER A 158 -17.98 9.52 -44.93
CA SER A 158 -16.59 9.06 -44.94
C SER A 158 -15.61 10.20 -44.59
N GLU A 159 -15.83 11.39 -45.14
CA GLU A 159 -15.02 12.59 -44.84
C GLU A 159 -15.19 13.02 -43.38
N PHE A 160 -16.43 13.00 -42.87
CA PHE A 160 -16.71 13.25 -41.47
C PHE A 160 -15.95 12.30 -40.56
N ARG A 161 -16.05 10.97 -40.79
CA ARG A 161 -15.36 9.96 -39.98
C ARG A 161 -13.85 10.17 -39.95
N LEU A 162 -13.23 10.40 -41.12
CA LEU A 162 -11.79 10.66 -41.20
C LEU A 162 -11.37 11.91 -40.43
N ARG A 163 -12.17 12.97 -40.51
CA ARG A 163 -11.95 14.20 -39.75
C ARG A 163 -12.03 13.96 -38.25
N VAL A 164 -13.08 13.27 -37.77
CA VAL A 164 -13.24 12.93 -36.34
C VAL A 164 -12.10 12.05 -35.84
N GLU A 165 -11.65 11.06 -36.62
CA GLU A 165 -10.51 10.21 -36.24
C GLU A 165 -9.21 11.02 -36.11
N ALA A 166 -8.98 11.98 -36.99
CA ALA A 166 -7.83 12.87 -36.91
C ALA A 166 -7.91 13.78 -35.67
N GLU A 167 -9.07 14.41 -35.43
CA GLU A 167 -9.34 15.24 -34.24
C GLU A 167 -9.15 14.44 -32.95
N TYR A 168 -9.65 13.20 -32.89
CA TYR A 168 -9.47 12.30 -31.76
C TYR A 168 -8.01 11.99 -31.50
N ARG A 169 -7.24 11.65 -32.55
CA ARG A 169 -5.82 11.33 -32.41
C ARG A 169 -5.03 12.51 -31.88
N GLU A 170 -5.26 13.70 -32.42
CA GLU A 170 -4.60 14.93 -31.97
C GLU A 170 -4.99 15.27 -30.52
N ALA A 171 -6.28 15.18 -30.18
CA ALA A 171 -6.74 15.38 -28.81
C ALA A 171 -6.10 14.38 -27.83
N LEU A 172 -6.02 13.11 -28.22
CA LEU A 172 -5.41 12.04 -27.41
C LEU A 172 -3.91 12.29 -27.20
N GLU A 173 -3.17 12.67 -28.24
CA GLU A 173 -1.75 13.00 -28.15
C GLU A 173 -1.50 14.22 -27.24
N ARG A 174 -2.30 15.28 -27.38
CA ARG A 174 -2.25 16.45 -26.49
C ARG A 174 -2.52 16.07 -25.03
N TYR A 175 -3.53 15.24 -24.80
CA TYR A 175 -3.88 14.77 -23.47
C TYR A 175 -2.75 13.94 -22.85
N ILE A 176 -2.17 12.99 -23.60
CA ILE A 176 -1.03 12.19 -23.12
C ILE A 176 0.18 13.09 -22.82
N SER A 177 0.47 14.06 -23.68
CA SER A 177 1.55 15.03 -23.46
C SER A 177 1.33 15.85 -22.20
N PHE A 178 0.11 16.36 -21.99
CA PHE A 178 -0.29 17.08 -20.76
C PHE A 178 -0.09 16.23 -19.51
N VAL A 179 -0.57 14.98 -19.52
CA VAL A 179 -0.40 14.03 -18.40
C VAL A 179 1.09 13.80 -18.11
N ARG A 180 1.91 13.60 -19.15
CA ARG A 180 3.36 13.42 -19.00
C ARG A 180 4.05 14.65 -18.41
N GLN A 181 3.75 15.84 -18.90
CA GLN A 181 4.32 17.09 -18.38
C GLN A 181 3.95 17.32 -16.92
N ARG A 182 2.69 17.07 -16.55
CA ARG A 182 2.27 17.15 -15.13
C ARG A 182 2.97 16.11 -14.27
N ALA A 183 3.06 14.88 -14.76
CA ALA A 183 3.76 13.82 -14.06
C ALA A 183 5.24 14.17 -13.83
N GLU A 184 5.93 14.73 -14.82
CA GLU A 184 7.30 15.21 -14.69
C GLU A 184 7.42 16.37 -13.70
N ALA A 185 6.52 17.36 -13.77
CA ALA A 185 6.49 18.49 -12.83
C ALA A 185 6.28 18.04 -11.38
N GLU A 186 5.56 16.93 -11.17
CA GLU A 186 5.34 16.31 -9.86
C GLU A 186 6.38 15.24 -9.50
N GLY A 187 7.41 15.05 -10.33
CA GLY A 187 8.50 14.11 -10.08
C GLY A 187 8.11 12.62 -10.18
N LEU A 188 6.96 12.32 -10.80
CA LEU A 188 6.52 10.94 -11.05
C LEU A 188 7.44 10.29 -12.08
N ARG A 189 7.75 9.01 -11.87
CA ARG A 189 8.62 8.23 -12.76
C ARG A 189 7.84 7.09 -13.38
N GLU A 190 8.16 6.78 -14.63
CA GLU A 190 7.66 5.58 -15.29
C GLU A 190 8.27 4.35 -14.59
N GLU A 191 7.41 3.51 -14.04
CA GLU A 191 7.80 2.26 -13.40
C GLU A 191 7.21 1.06 -14.14
N ALA A 192 8.02 0.01 -14.25
CA ALA A 192 7.56 -1.27 -14.77
C ALA A 192 6.51 -1.86 -13.82
N ARG A 193 5.42 -2.40 -14.41
CA ARG A 193 4.48 -3.21 -13.65
C ARG A 193 5.23 -4.35 -12.93
N ARG A 194 4.79 -4.64 -11.70
CA ARG A 194 5.34 -5.69 -10.83
C ARG A 194 4.37 -6.89 -10.80
N PRO A 195 4.40 -7.80 -11.80
CA PRO A 195 3.37 -8.83 -11.96
C PRO A 195 3.28 -9.80 -10.77
N ASN A 196 4.38 -10.02 -10.04
CA ASN A 196 4.45 -10.99 -8.93
C ASN A 196 4.56 -10.33 -7.55
N LEU A 197 4.20 -9.05 -7.43
CA LEU A 197 4.34 -8.32 -6.17
C LEU A 197 3.57 -8.98 -5.03
N GLY A 198 2.30 -9.35 -5.26
CA GLY A 198 1.47 -9.99 -4.24
C GLY A 198 2.06 -11.32 -3.76
N GLU A 199 2.49 -12.17 -4.69
CA GLU A 199 3.16 -13.44 -4.37
C GLU A 199 4.44 -13.22 -3.54
N HIS A 200 5.32 -12.30 -3.97
CA HIS A 200 6.53 -11.99 -3.22
C HIS A 200 6.23 -11.38 -1.83
N MET A 201 5.11 -10.67 -1.67
CA MET A 201 4.64 -10.17 -0.37
C MET A 201 4.22 -11.30 0.55
N VAL A 202 3.48 -12.29 0.04
CA VAL A 202 3.14 -13.50 0.80
C VAL A 202 4.42 -14.17 1.31
N TRP A 203 5.45 -14.30 0.46
CA TRP A 203 6.74 -14.87 0.90
C TRP A 203 7.34 -14.05 2.04
N LEU A 204 7.35 -12.72 1.92
CA LEU A 204 7.89 -11.83 2.96
C LEU A 204 7.10 -11.94 4.27
N VAL A 205 5.76 -11.97 4.20
CA VAL A 205 4.88 -12.09 5.37
C VAL A 205 5.09 -13.42 6.10
N LEU A 206 5.15 -14.54 5.39
CA LEU A 206 5.43 -15.85 5.99
C LEU A 206 6.79 -15.86 6.71
N ARG A 207 7.78 -15.17 6.15
CA ARG A 207 9.08 -15.01 6.82
C ARG A 207 8.98 -14.14 8.07
N GLN A 208 8.35 -12.96 8.00
CA GLN A 208 8.29 -12.04 9.13
C GLN A 208 7.40 -12.58 10.26
N CYS A 209 6.16 -12.92 9.93
CA CYS A 209 5.13 -13.25 10.91
C CYS A 209 5.28 -14.69 11.42
N LYS A 210 5.44 -15.67 10.52
CA LYS A 210 5.57 -17.09 10.90
C LYS A 210 7.01 -17.53 11.19
N GLY A 211 8.03 -16.77 10.77
CA GLY A 211 9.43 -17.13 10.98
C GLY A 211 9.93 -18.26 10.09
N TRP A 212 9.24 -18.52 8.98
CA TRP A 212 9.58 -19.62 8.09
C TRP A 212 10.86 -19.35 7.30
N GLY A 213 11.65 -20.40 7.12
CA GLY A 213 12.81 -20.38 6.22
C GLY A 213 12.42 -20.50 4.74
N TYR A 214 13.36 -20.19 3.84
CA TYR A 214 13.11 -20.22 2.39
C TYR A 214 12.61 -21.56 1.86
N ALA A 215 13.11 -22.67 2.41
CA ALA A 215 12.66 -24.02 2.05
C ALA A 215 11.21 -24.25 2.45
N GLN A 216 10.83 -23.90 3.68
CA GLN A 216 9.45 -24.04 4.16
C GLN A 216 8.46 -23.22 3.32
N ILE A 217 8.83 -21.98 2.97
CA ILE A 217 7.99 -21.11 2.13
C ILE A 217 7.82 -21.71 0.73
N ARG A 218 8.91 -22.19 0.13
CA ARG A 218 8.87 -22.83 -1.20
C ARG A 218 7.99 -24.07 -1.18
N ASP A 219 8.18 -24.94 -0.20
CA ASP A 219 7.47 -26.21 -0.11
C ASP A 219 5.98 -25.99 0.23
N PHE A 220 5.64 -24.97 1.04
CA PHE A 220 4.26 -24.61 1.37
C PHE A 220 3.49 -24.05 0.16
N LEU A 221 4.13 -23.23 -0.67
CA LEU A 221 3.50 -22.58 -1.81
C LEU A 221 3.69 -23.35 -3.14
N ASP A 222 4.29 -24.55 -3.08
CA ASP A 222 4.62 -25.38 -4.24
C ASP A 222 5.34 -24.60 -5.37
N LEU A 223 6.32 -23.79 -4.99
CA LEU A 223 6.98 -22.90 -5.94
C LEU A 223 8.00 -23.65 -6.80
N GLU A 224 7.91 -23.49 -8.12
CA GLU A 224 8.99 -23.87 -9.04
C GLU A 224 10.26 -23.02 -8.84
N ALA A 225 10.12 -21.85 -8.22
CA ALA A 225 11.21 -20.93 -7.95
C ALA A 225 12.25 -21.53 -6.97
N GLY A 226 13.53 -21.40 -7.31
CA GLY A 226 14.63 -21.83 -6.46
C GLY A 226 14.72 -21.03 -5.15
N ARG A 227 15.35 -21.60 -4.12
CA ARG A 227 15.55 -20.95 -2.80
C ARG A 227 16.19 -19.56 -2.90
N SER A 228 17.11 -19.36 -3.86
CA SER A 228 17.74 -18.06 -4.12
C SER A 228 16.75 -17.02 -4.61
N ALA A 229 15.80 -17.39 -5.49
CA ALA A 229 14.80 -16.47 -6.00
C ALA A 229 13.86 -15.96 -4.88
N VAL A 230 13.42 -16.86 -3.99
CA VAL A 230 12.61 -16.48 -2.81
C VAL A 230 13.39 -15.52 -1.90
N ARG A 231 14.66 -15.82 -1.63
CA ARG A 231 15.53 -14.95 -0.83
C ARG A 231 15.68 -13.57 -1.48
N ASP A 232 16.08 -13.53 -2.74
CA ASP A 232 16.43 -12.30 -3.44
C ASP A 232 15.19 -11.39 -3.57
N ALA A 233 14.01 -11.96 -3.80
CA ALA A 233 12.74 -11.24 -3.80
C ALA A 233 12.41 -10.63 -2.42
N GLN A 234 12.54 -11.40 -1.35
CA GLN A 234 12.31 -10.91 0.01
C GLN A 234 13.32 -9.82 0.42
N GLU A 235 14.59 -9.96 0.07
CA GLU A 235 15.63 -8.97 0.34
C GLU A 235 15.38 -7.67 -0.42
N ALA A 236 14.94 -7.75 -1.67
CA ALA A 236 14.56 -6.58 -2.45
C ALA A 236 13.37 -5.84 -1.84
N LEU A 237 12.30 -6.57 -1.48
CA LEU A 237 11.11 -5.97 -0.87
C LEU A 237 11.38 -5.39 0.52
N ALA A 238 12.14 -6.10 1.36
CA ALA A 238 12.51 -5.61 2.68
C ALA A 238 13.33 -4.31 2.60
N ARG A 239 14.27 -4.23 1.65
CA ARG A 239 15.04 -3.00 1.39
C ARG A 239 14.15 -1.86 0.94
N GLU A 240 13.19 -2.14 0.05
CA GLU A 240 12.23 -1.13 -0.43
C GLU A 240 11.35 -0.60 0.71
N LEU A 241 10.90 -1.49 1.60
CA LEU A 241 10.08 -1.14 2.75
C LEU A 241 10.87 -0.48 3.89
N GLY A 242 12.21 -0.61 3.91
CA GLY A 242 13.04 -0.25 5.07
C GLY A 242 12.92 -1.25 6.23
N LEU A 243 12.31 -2.41 5.99
CA LEU A 243 11.97 -3.39 7.00
C LEU A 243 13.15 -4.34 7.25
N ALA A 244 13.56 -4.53 8.51
CA ALA A 244 14.55 -5.54 8.87
C ALA A 244 13.96 -6.94 8.68
N LEU A 245 14.65 -7.80 7.94
CA LEU A 245 14.23 -9.18 7.74
C LEU A 245 14.42 -10.02 9.01
N ARG A 246 13.39 -10.79 9.38
CA ARG A 246 13.50 -11.82 10.40
C ARG A 246 14.63 -12.80 10.06
N PRO A 247 15.55 -13.07 11.00
CA PRO A 247 16.58 -14.08 10.84
C PRO A 247 15.95 -15.44 10.56
N THR A 248 16.54 -16.20 9.64
CA THR A 248 16.17 -17.59 9.45
C THR A 248 16.57 -18.41 10.68
N PRO A 249 15.73 -19.34 11.15
CA PRO A 249 16.11 -20.24 12.22
C PRO A 249 17.40 -20.98 11.84
N ARG A 250 18.47 -20.84 12.63
CA ARG A 250 19.70 -21.61 12.45
C ARG A 250 19.51 -22.98 13.10
N GLY A 251 19.42 -24.03 12.31
CA GLY A 251 19.43 -25.41 12.82
C GLY A 251 18.87 -26.42 11.83
N ARG A 252 19.40 -27.65 11.86
CA ARG A 252 18.78 -28.82 11.23
C ARG A 252 17.42 -29.06 11.93
N PRO A 253 16.34 -29.40 11.21
CA PRO A 253 15.09 -29.81 11.86
C PRO A 253 15.43 -30.93 12.83
N LYS A 254 15.01 -30.79 14.10
CA LYS A 254 14.99 -31.95 14.99
C LYS A 254 13.83 -32.81 14.52
N GLU A 255 14.15 -33.95 13.93
CA GLU A 255 13.23 -35.09 13.78
C GLU A 255 12.71 -35.52 15.16
#